data_AF-A0A365PS20-F1
#
_entry.id   AF-A0A365PS20-F1
#
_cell.length_a   1.000
_cell.length_b   1.000
_cell.length_c   1.000
_cell.angle_alpha   90.00
_cell.angle_beta   90.00
_cell.angle_gamma   90.00
#
_symmetry.space_group_name_H-M   'P 1'
#
loop_
_entity.id
_entity.type
_entity.pdbx_description
1 polymer ?
#
loop_
_entity_poly.entity_id
_entity_poly.type
_entity_poly.pdbx_seq_one_letter_code
_entity_poly.pdbx_strand_id
1 'polypeptide(L)'
;MTGGTIRSQSPFGEDNAISAGYRLPMIVIRLPYVAPWNWPQFHQHFALRLLPGLEALEPERYSRTVRVGDDVGWLSVQPLATQPALELTLSDSLAEHTVALVMRVRKMFDLDTDPTVIARHFAADPHIGPLVAATPGLRLPSAFDPFEQAVRAIVGQQVSVKAAVTITQRLVERLGEPCLCLSASRTDSLTKLFPRPETLASAALDNIGMPGKRVAALQRLSAAVANGALELHADDGSDALVSRLCELPGIGPWTAEYIALRGFGEADAFPAADLGLLKAPLWGRNGLTPRELRARSHTWRPWRAYAAVYIWNNYGISSLQAKAEEFSSAPAAGP
;
A
#
# COMPACT_ATOMS: atom_id res chain seq x y z
N MET A 1 -46.21 -63.52 -3.98
CA MET A 1 -46.92 -62.43 -4.68
C MET A 1 -47.49 -61.51 -3.60
N THR A 2 -46.72 -60.52 -3.12
CA THR A 2 -46.53 -59.14 -3.63
C THR A 2 -47.64 -58.17 -3.22
N GLY A 3 -47.23 -57.07 -2.56
CA GLY A 3 -48.00 -55.87 -2.22
C GLY A 3 -47.90 -55.57 -0.72
N GLY A 4 -47.22 -54.56 -0.18
CA GLY A 4 -46.72 -53.30 -0.74
C GLY A 4 -47.51 -52.12 -0.14
N THR A 5 -46.78 -51.18 0.49
CA THR A 5 -47.02 -49.70 0.48
C THR A 5 -47.21 -49.00 1.85
N ILE A 6 -46.11 -48.30 2.23
CA ILE A 6 -45.94 -46.93 2.80
C ILE A 6 -46.48 -46.60 4.22
N ARG A 7 -45.51 -46.31 5.11
CA ARG A 7 -45.70 -45.54 6.36
C ARG A 7 -45.35 -44.07 6.11
N SER A 8 -46.28 -43.16 6.41
CA SER A 8 -45.97 -41.75 6.69
C SER A 8 -45.99 -41.54 8.21
N GLN A 9 -44.87 -41.12 8.79
CA GLN A 9 -44.83 -40.54 10.13
C GLN A 9 -44.08 -39.22 10.05
N SER A 10 -44.83 -38.13 10.26
CA SER A 10 -44.28 -36.93 10.88
C SER A 10 -44.23 -37.17 12.38
N PRO A 11 -43.16 -36.73 13.06
CA PRO A 11 -43.42 -35.76 14.11
C PRO A 11 -42.40 -34.62 14.07
N PHE A 12 -42.91 -33.40 14.02
CA PHE A 12 -42.14 -32.21 14.37
C PHE A 12 -41.76 -32.31 15.86
N GLY A 13 -40.45 -32.39 16.11
CA GLY A 13 -39.84 -32.16 17.41
C GLY A 13 -39.20 -30.77 17.43
N GLU A 14 -39.44 -30.04 18.51
CA GLU A 14 -38.95 -28.70 18.82
C GLU A 14 -37.43 -28.65 19.05
N ASP A 15 -36.91 -27.42 18.90
CA ASP A 15 -35.71 -26.84 19.50
C ASP A 15 -34.31 -27.30 19.08
N ASN A 16 -33.68 -26.47 18.25
CA ASN A 16 -32.48 -25.75 18.70
C ASN A 16 -32.25 -24.47 17.88
N ALA A 17 -32.68 -23.35 18.43
CA ALA A 17 -32.26 -22.01 18.02
C ALA A 17 -30.82 -21.77 18.51
N ILE A 18 -29.84 -21.72 17.60
CA ILE A 18 -28.53 -21.10 17.85
C ILE A 18 -28.17 -20.20 16.66
N SER A 19 -28.33 -18.89 16.90
CA SER A 19 -27.74 -17.73 16.23
C SER A 19 -27.74 -17.68 14.69
N ALA A 20 -28.86 -17.31 14.11
CA ALA A 20 -28.84 -16.54 12.86
C ALA A 20 -28.28 -15.14 13.18
N GLY A 21 -26.95 -15.02 13.23
CA GLY A 21 -26.28 -13.73 13.29
C GLY A 21 -26.69 -12.94 12.05
N TYR A 22 -27.36 -11.81 12.25
CA TYR A 22 -27.63 -10.83 11.20
C TYR A 22 -26.29 -10.45 10.56
N ARG A 23 -25.94 -11.08 9.43
CA ARG A 23 -24.92 -10.52 8.54
C ARG A 23 -25.60 -9.34 7.87
N LEU A 24 -25.24 -8.14 8.29
CA LEU A 24 -25.56 -6.94 7.53
C LEU A 24 -25.11 -7.17 6.07
N PRO A 25 -25.87 -6.68 5.07
CA PRO A 25 -25.45 -6.78 3.70
C PRO A 25 -24.03 -6.18 3.58
N MET A 26 -23.22 -6.76 2.70
CA MET A 26 -21.90 -6.23 2.38
C MET A 26 -21.86 -6.04 0.88
N ILE A 27 -21.27 -4.94 0.43
CA ILE A 27 -21.11 -4.70 -0.99
C ILE A 27 -19.87 -5.47 -1.44
N VAL A 28 -20.07 -6.48 -2.28
CA VAL A 28 -19.01 -7.31 -2.83
C VAL A 28 -18.86 -7.02 -4.31
N ILE A 29 -17.66 -6.62 -4.71
CA ILE A 29 -17.34 -6.16 -6.06
C ILE A 29 -16.16 -6.94 -6.59
N ARG A 30 -16.26 -7.41 -7.83
CA ARG A 30 -15.16 -8.06 -8.53
C ARG A 30 -14.34 -7.03 -9.30
N LEU A 31 -13.02 -7.06 -9.11
CA LEU A 31 -12.05 -6.21 -9.77
C LEU A 31 -11.14 -7.05 -10.69
N PRO A 32 -11.46 -7.20 -11.99
CA PRO A 32 -10.62 -7.94 -12.93
C PRO A 32 -9.29 -7.23 -13.18
N TYR A 33 -8.24 -8.01 -13.45
CA TYR A 33 -6.91 -7.55 -13.84
C TYR A 33 -6.34 -8.38 -14.99
N VAL A 34 -5.30 -7.85 -15.66
CA VAL A 34 -4.56 -8.57 -16.70
C VAL A 34 -3.49 -9.44 -16.04
N ALA A 35 -3.53 -10.76 -16.23
CA ALA A 35 -2.50 -11.67 -15.75
C ALA A 35 -1.20 -11.55 -16.58
N PRO A 36 -0.01 -11.84 -16.02
CA PRO A 36 0.23 -12.25 -14.62
C PRO A 36 0.12 -11.08 -13.63
N TRP A 37 -0.35 -11.40 -12.42
CA TRP A 37 -0.43 -10.50 -11.27
C TRP A 37 -0.19 -11.34 -10.01
N ASN A 38 0.54 -10.82 -9.02
CA ASN A 38 1.07 -11.63 -7.92
C ASN A 38 0.71 -11.07 -6.54
N TRP A 39 -0.17 -11.76 -5.81
CA TRP A 39 -0.59 -11.37 -4.44
C TRP A 39 0.59 -11.25 -3.46
N PRO A 40 1.52 -12.23 -3.38
CA PRO A 40 2.74 -12.13 -2.58
C PRO A 40 3.49 -10.79 -2.68
N GLN A 41 3.54 -10.13 -3.84
CA GLN A 41 4.19 -8.82 -3.98
C GLN A 41 3.52 -7.77 -3.08
N PHE A 42 2.20 -7.70 -3.13
CA PHE A 42 1.40 -6.74 -2.36
C PHE A 42 1.39 -7.11 -0.88
N HIS A 43 1.26 -8.40 -0.55
CA HIS A 43 1.35 -8.87 0.82
C HIS A 43 2.68 -8.47 1.46
N GLN A 44 3.82 -8.68 0.79
CA GLN A 44 5.13 -8.24 1.28
C GLN A 44 5.23 -6.72 1.39
N HIS A 45 4.69 -5.98 0.41
CA HIS A 45 4.66 -4.52 0.44
C HIS A 45 3.93 -3.98 1.67
N PHE A 46 2.75 -4.51 1.96
CA PHE A 46 1.92 -4.13 3.11
C PHE A 46 2.52 -4.62 4.43
N ALA A 47 3.02 -5.85 4.51
CA ALA A 47 3.61 -6.39 5.73
C ALA A 47 4.75 -5.52 6.28
N LEU A 48 5.56 -4.93 5.39
CA LEU A 48 6.65 -4.02 5.78
C LEU A 48 6.17 -2.67 6.31
N ARG A 49 4.91 -2.29 6.07
CA ARG A 49 4.36 -0.92 6.25
C ARG A 49 3.08 -0.87 7.08
N LEU A 50 2.60 -2.03 7.55
CA LEU A 50 1.33 -2.22 8.21
C LEU A 50 1.19 -1.34 9.45
N LEU A 51 0.05 -0.68 9.60
CA LEU A 51 -0.35 0.03 10.81
C LEU A 51 -1.49 -0.70 11.53
N PRO A 52 -1.19 -1.53 12.55
CA PRO A 52 -2.22 -2.22 13.34
C PRO A 52 -3.26 -1.24 13.89
N GLY A 53 -4.54 -1.62 13.84
CA GLY A 53 -5.66 -0.74 14.19
C GLY A 53 -6.23 0.00 12.99
N LEU A 54 -5.40 0.41 12.05
CA LEU A 54 -5.81 1.03 10.78
C LEU A 54 -5.94 -0.02 9.66
N GLU A 55 -5.00 -0.95 9.64
CA GLU A 55 -4.81 -1.97 8.61
C GLU A 55 -4.70 -3.35 9.25
N ALA A 56 -5.21 -4.37 8.57
CA ALA A 56 -5.07 -5.77 8.93
C ALA A 56 -4.60 -6.56 7.70
N LEU A 57 -3.69 -7.50 7.90
CA LEU A 57 -3.13 -8.32 6.85
C LEU A 57 -3.13 -9.78 7.26
N GLU A 58 -3.87 -10.58 6.50
CA GLU A 58 -3.90 -12.04 6.54
C GLU A 58 -3.22 -12.57 5.26
N PRO A 59 -2.87 -13.88 5.18
CA PRO A 59 -2.12 -14.43 4.05
C PRO A 59 -2.69 -14.08 2.67
N GLU A 60 -4.01 -14.07 2.53
CA GLU A 60 -4.73 -13.77 1.28
C GLU A 60 -5.73 -12.62 1.40
N ARG A 61 -5.57 -11.75 2.42
CA ARG A 61 -6.49 -10.64 2.61
C ARG A 61 -5.80 -9.42 3.17
N TYR A 62 -6.06 -8.27 2.57
CA TYR A 62 -5.74 -6.97 3.13
C TYR A 62 -7.03 -6.25 3.48
N SER A 63 -7.14 -5.71 4.69
CA SER A 63 -8.29 -4.92 5.12
C SER A 63 -7.81 -3.61 5.74
N ARG A 64 -8.59 -2.55 5.61
CA ARG A 64 -8.29 -1.26 6.25
C ARG A 64 -9.55 -0.47 6.56
N THR A 65 -9.45 0.43 7.53
CA THR A 65 -10.43 1.50 7.68
C THR A 65 -10.17 2.60 6.65
N VAL A 66 -11.24 3.28 6.26
CA VAL A 66 -11.20 4.37 5.29
C VAL A 66 -12.16 5.47 5.68
N ARG A 67 -11.83 6.68 5.25
CA ARG A 67 -12.72 7.83 5.26
C ARG A 67 -12.86 8.33 3.83
N VAL A 68 -14.09 8.62 3.41
CA VAL A 68 -14.39 9.27 2.12
C VAL A 68 -15.41 10.37 2.37
N GLY A 69 -14.98 11.63 2.21
CA GLY A 69 -15.76 12.75 2.72
C GLY A 69 -15.93 12.64 4.24
N ASP A 70 -17.17 12.68 4.71
CA ASP A 70 -17.49 12.50 6.13
C ASP A 70 -17.78 11.04 6.51
N ASP A 71 -18.02 10.17 5.54
CA ASP A 71 -18.32 8.77 5.76
C ASP A 71 -17.08 7.97 6.12
N VAL A 72 -17.28 7.03 7.05
CA VAL A 72 -16.24 6.15 7.56
C VAL A 72 -16.68 4.71 7.46
N GLY A 73 -15.72 3.83 7.20
CA GLY A 73 -16.00 2.41 7.09
C GLY A 73 -14.74 1.61 6.93
N TRP A 74 -14.90 0.41 6.42
CA TRP A 74 -13.78 -0.48 6.12
C TRP A 74 -13.94 -1.09 4.74
N LEU A 75 -12.80 -1.48 4.18
CA LEU A 75 -12.73 -2.29 2.99
C LEU A 75 -11.86 -3.52 3.23
N SER A 76 -12.11 -4.58 2.47
CA SER A 76 -11.30 -5.80 2.45
C SER A 76 -11.07 -6.23 1.01
N VAL A 77 -9.85 -6.64 0.70
CA VAL A 77 -9.43 -7.08 -0.64
C VAL A 77 -8.75 -8.44 -0.54
N GLN A 78 -9.15 -9.37 -1.41
CA GLN A 78 -8.56 -10.71 -1.51
C GLN A 78 -8.46 -11.15 -2.97
N PRO A 79 -7.48 -11.99 -3.35
CA PRO A 79 -7.44 -12.60 -4.67
C PRO A 79 -8.52 -13.68 -4.80
N LEU A 80 -9.09 -13.82 -6.00
CA LEU A 80 -9.99 -14.93 -6.31
C LEU A 80 -9.19 -16.08 -6.92
N ALA A 81 -9.26 -17.26 -6.30
CA ALA A 81 -8.49 -18.43 -6.73
C ALA A 81 -8.86 -18.95 -8.14
N THR A 82 -10.08 -18.67 -8.61
CA THR A 82 -10.63 -19.24 -9.84
C THR A 82 -10.51 -18.34 -11.06
N GLN A 83 -10.07 -17.09 -10.90
CA GLN A 83 -10.09 -16.10 -11.98
C GLN A 83 -9.11 -14.94 -11.73
N PRO A 84 -8.62 -14.26 -12.79
CA PRO A 84 -7.72 -13.11 -12.65
C PRO A 84 -8.47 -11.86 -12.18
N ALA A 85 -8.90 -11.87 -10.91
CA ALA A 85 -9.59 -10.77 -10.28
C ALA A 85 -9.31 -10.72 -8.77
N LEU A 86 -9.42 -9.52 -8.21
CA LEU A 86 -9.58 -9.33 -6.77
C LEU A 86 -11.06 -9.20 -6.43
N GLU A 87 -11.43 -9.62 -5.23
CA GLU A 87 -12.72 -9.31 -4.60
C GLU A 87 -12.52 -8.15 -3.63
N LEU A 88 -13.32 -7.11 -3.78
CA LEU A 88 -13.41 -5.97 -2.88
C LEU A 88 -14.73 -6.07 -2.10
N THR A 89 -14.62 -6.10 -0.78
CA THR A 89 -15.76 -6.00 0.13
C THR A 89 -15.75 -4.65 0.82
N LEU A 90 -16.88 -3.95 0.83
CA LEU A 90 -17.07 -2.67 1.51
C LEU A 90 -18.13 -2.80 2.61
N SER A 91 -17.96 -2.02 3.69
CA SER A 91 -19.03 -1.80 4.67
C SER A 91 -20.18 -1.00 4.06
N ASP A 92 -21.41 -1.22 4.53
CA ASP A 92 -22.61 -0.52 4.06
C ASP A 92 -22.51 1.01 4.14
N SER A 93 -21.81 1.53 5.15
CA SER A 93 -21.55 2.97 5.31
C SER A 93 -20.79 3.60 4.15
N LEU A 94 -20.21 2.80 3.25
CA LEU A 94 -19.45 3.24 2.09
C LEU A 94 -20.20 3.01 0.77
N ALA A 95 -21.49 2.64 0.82
CA ALA A 95 -22.27 2.31 -0.36
C ALA A 95 -22.27 3.42 -1.42
N GLU A 96 -22.48 4.66 -1.00
CA GLU A 96 -22.54 5.82 -1.88
C GLU A 96 -21.18 6.14 -2.54
N HIS A 97 -20.08 5.69 -1.92
CA HIS A 97 -18.70 5.91 -2.39
C HIS A 97 -18.14 4.76 -3.23
N THR A 98 -18.98 3.76 -3.57
CA THR A 98 -18.56 2.53 -4.25
C THR A 98 -17.70 2.78 -5.48
N VAL A 99 -18.12 3.67 -6.40
CA VAL A 99 -17.38 3.94 -7.64
C VAL A 99 -16.00 4.55 -7.35
N ALA A 100 -15.93 5.54 -6.46
CA ALA A 100 -14.67 6.18 -6.09
C ALA A 100 -13.71 5.20 -5.40
N LEU A 101 -14.24 4.36 -4.51
CA LEU A 101 -13.48 3.33 -3.81
C LEU A 101 -12.96 2.24 -4.75
N VAL A 102 -13.78 1.80 -5.72
CA VAL A 102 -13.35 0.89 -6.77
C VAL A 102 -12.15 1.46 -7.52
N MET A 103 -12.23 2.70 -8.00
CA MET A 103 -11.12 3.33 -8.74
C MET A 103 -9.85 3.43 -7.89
N ARG A 104 -10.00 3.82 -6.62
CA ARG A 104 -8.88 3.93 -5.67
C ARG A 104 -8.24 2.57 -5.37
N VAL A 105 -9.03 1.52 -5.17
CA VAL A 105 -8.51 0.16 -4.95
C VAL A 105 -7.86 -0.40 -6.22
N ARG A 106 -8.46 -0.19 -7.41
CA ARG A 106 -7.85 -0.58 -8.68
C ARG A 106 -6.48 0.06 -8.87
N LYS A 107 -6.34 1.34 -8.51
CA LYS A 107 -5.06 2.06 -8.54
C LYS A 107 -4.08 1.58 -7.48
N MET A 108 -4.54 1.39 -6.24
CA MET A 108 -3.74 0.87 -5.11
C MET A 108 -3.05 -0.46 -5.47
N PHE A 109 -3.79 -1.36 -6.12
CA PHE A 109 -3.31 -2.67 -6.57
C PHE A 109 -2.78 -2.69 -8.02
N ASP A 110 -2.76 -1.53 -8.70
CA ASP A 110 -2.35 -1.36 -10.09
C ASP A 110 -2.94 -2.45 -11.00
N LEU A 111 -4.27 -2.54 -11.04
CA LEU A 111 -5.00 -3.60 -11.74
C LEU A 111 -5.19 -3.34 -13.24
N ASP A 112 -5.09 -2.07 -13.64
CA ASP A 112 -5.39 -1.61 -15.00
C ASP A 112 -4.18 -1.67 -15.94
N THR A 113 -2.96 -1.78 -15.41
CA THR A 113 -1.76 -1.86 -16.24
C THR A 113 -1.70 -3.19 -17.00
N ASP A 114 -1.28 -3.16 -18.26
CA ASP A 114 -0.90 -4.34 -19.02
C ASP A 114 0.60 -4.65 -18.75
N PRO A 115 0.92 -5.75 -18.03
CA PRO A 115 2.29 -6.08 -17.68
C PRO A 115 3.14 -6.45 -18.91
N THR A 116 2.51 -6.82 -20.03
CA THR A 116 3.23 -7.15 -21.27
C THR A 116 3.82 -5.91 -21.93
N VAL A 117 3.18 -4.75 -21.77
CA VAL A 117 3.69 -3.46 -22.24
C VAL A 117 4.95 -3.08 -21.46
N ILE A 118 4.91 -3.22 -20.14
CA ILE A 118 6.06 -2.97 -19.26
C ILE A 118 7.21 -3.92 -19.60
N ALA A 119 6.89 -5.21 -19.79
CA ALA A 119 7.91 -6.21 -20.11
C ALA A 119 8.60 -5.94 -21.45
N ARG A 120 7.83 -5.58 -22.48
CA ARG A 120 8.36 -5.24 -23.81
C ARG A 120 9.24 -4.00 -23.76
N HIS A 121 8.84 -2.99 -22.98
CA HIS A 121 9.59 -1.73 -22.83
C HIS A 121 11.00 -1.97 -22.28
N PHE A 122 11.14 -2.85 -21.28
CA PHE A 122 12.41 -3.13 -20.63
C PHE A 122 13.18 -4.32 -21.21
N ALA A 123 12.66 -5.01 -22.23
CA ALA A 123 13.25 -6.24 -22.75
C ALA A 123 14.71 -6.09 -23.20
N ALA A 124 15.07 -4.95 -23.76
CA ALA A 124 16.43 -4.65 -24.22
C ALA A 124 17.29 -3.92 -23.18
N ASP A 125 16.73 -3.55 -22.02
CA ASP A 125 17.51 -2.88 -20.97
C ASP A 125 18.44 -3.90 -20.29
N PRO A 126 19.77 -3.69 -20.29
CA PRO A 126 20.72 -4.67 -19.79
C PRO A 126 20.64 -4.91 -18.28
N HIS A 127 19.99 -4.01 -17.53
CA HIS A 127 19.85 -4.11 -16.08
C HIS A 127 18.42 -4.46 -15.65
N ILE A 128 17.42 -3.81 -16.24
CA ILE A 128 16.01 -4.02 -15.88
C ILE A 128 15.42 -5.23 -16.60
N GLY A 129 15.81 -5.51 -17.84
CA GLY A 129 15.33 -6.65 -18.63
C GLY A 129 15.46 -7.99 -17.90
N PRO A 130 16.63 -8.33 -17.32
CA PRO A 130 16.78 -9.54 -16.51
C PRO A 130 15.86 -9.58 -15.28
N LEU A 131 15.62 -8.44 -14.61
CA LEU A 131 14.73 -8.38 -13.44
C LEU A 131 13.26 -8.60 -13.83
N VAL A 132 12.85 -8.05 -14.98
CA VAL A 132 11.52 -8.24 -15.57
C VAL A 132 11.29 -9.70 -15.93
N ALA A 133 12.27 -10.34 -16.58
CA ALA A 133 12.20 -11.76 -16.93
C ALA A 133 12.11 -12.66 -15.69
N ALA A 134 12.83 -12.32 -14.62
CA ALA A 134 12.81 -13.07 -13.36
C ALA A 134 11.53 -12.87 -12.54
N THR A 135 10.80 -11.76 -12.72
CA THR A 135 9.57 -11.46 -11.97
C THR A 135 8.52 -10.82 -12.88
N PRO A 136 7.92 -11.61 -13.80
CA PRO A 136 6.91 -11.10 -14.72
C PRO A 136 5.64 -10.68 -13.95
N GLY A 137 4.98 -9.62 -14.42
CA GLY A 137 3.71 -9.17 -13.82
C GLY A 137 3.84 -8.34 -12.54
N LEU A 138 5.06 -7.97 -12.16
CA LEU A 138 5.32 -7.08 -11.02
C LEU A 138 4.67 -5.71 -11.27
N ARG A 139 3.88 -5.25 -10.30
CA ARG A 139 3.04 -4.06 -10.38
C ARG A 139 3.61 -2.87 -9.61
N LEU A 140 2.93 -1.73 -9.68
CA LEU A 140 3.25 -0.53 -8.89
C LEU A 140 2.31 -0.38 -7.68
N PRO A 141 2.65 -0.92 -6.48
CA PRO A 141 1.85 -0.68 -5.28
C PRO A 141 1.75 0.81 -4.97
N SER A 142 0.53 1.30 -4.92
CA SER A 142 0.21 2.67 -4.50
C SER A 142 -0.50 2.63 -3.15
N ALA A 143 -0.50 3.75 -2.44
CA ALA A 143 -1.24 3.92 -1.22
C ALA A 143 -2.73 4.10 -1.54
N PHE A 144 -3.57 3.81 -0.55
CA PHE A 144 -5.00 4.08 -0.65
C PHE A 144 -5.26 5.61 -0.65
N ASP A 145 -4.64 6.33 0.27
CA ASP A 145 -4.83 7.77 0.44
C ASP A 145 -3.52 8.54 0.19
N PRO A 146 -3.50 9.49 -0.77
CA PRO A 146 -2.30 10.27 -1.07
C PRO A 146 -1.79 11.14 0.08
N PHE A 147 -2.69 11.67 0.91
CA PHE A 147 -2.31 12.49 2.06
C PHE A 147 -1.62 11.65 3.14
N GLU A 148 -2.19 10.50 3.50
CA GLU A 148 -1.56 9.50 4.37
C GLU A 148 -0.17 9.12 3.84
N GLN A 149 -0.05 8.89 2.53
CA GLN A 149 1.24 8.56 1.93
C GLN A 149 2.25 9.70 2.00
N ALA A 150 1.82 10.95 1.86
CA ALA A 150 2.67 12.12 2.03
C ALA A 150 3.16 12.27 3.48
N VAL A 151 2.29 12.02 4.46
CA VAL A 151 2.67 11.96 5.87
C VAL A 151 3.70 10.85 6.11
N ARG A 152 3.45 9.63 5.61
CA ARG A 152 4.39 8.50 5.71
C ARG A 152 5.73 8.81 5.03
N ALA A 153 5.72 9.51 3.89
CA ALA A 153 6.92 9.91 3.17
C ALA A 153 7.78 10.90 3.96
N ILE A 154 7.16 11.91 4.60
CA ILE A 154 7.86 12.85 5.47
C ILE A 154 8.40 12.12 6.70
N VAL A 155 7.58 11.32 7.39
CA VAL A 155 8.01 10.55 8.58
C VAL A 155 9.19 9.62 8.26
N GLY A 156 9.19 9.01 7.07
CA GLY A 156 10.21 8.09 6.60
C GLY A 156 11.52 8.73 6.14
N GLN A 157 11.63 10.07 6.11
CA GLN A 157 12.87 10.74 5.71
C GLN A 157 14.04 10.35 6.61
N GLN A 158 15.13 9.85 6.00
CA GLN A 158 16.40 9.53 6.65
C GLN A 158 16.31 8.48 7.76
N VAL A 159 15.29 7.62 7.76
CA VAL A 159 15.12 6.53 8.73
C VAL A 159 14.81 5.21 8.02
N SER A 160 14.93 4.09 8.74
CA SER A 160 14.52 2.79 8.21
C SER A 160 13.01 2.69 8.06
N VAL A 161 12.52 1.79 7.20
CA VAL A 161 11.08 1.51 7.04
C VAL A 161 10.45 1.14 8.40
N LYS A 162 11.12 0.29 9.19
CA LYS A 162 10.63 -0.10 10.52
C LYS A 162 10.46 1.11 11.46
N ALA A 163 11.43 2.01 11.50
CA ALA A 163 11.34 3.21 12.32
C ALA A 163 10.23 4.16 11.84
N ALA A 164 10.07 4.31 10.52
CA ALA A 164 8.99 5.10 9.93
C ALA A 164 7.61 4.54 10.31
N VAL A 165 7.42 3.22 10.25
CA VAL A 165 6.19 2.53 10.68
C VAL A 165 5.95 2.78 12.17
N THR A 166 6.96 2.63 13.03
CA THR A 166 6.80 2.90 14.48
C THR A 166 6.35 4.33 14.77
N ILE A 167 6.93 5.33 14.11
CA ILE A 167 6.55 6.73 14.31
C ILE A 167 5.14 6.99 13.76
N THR A 168 4.81 6.44 12.59
CA THR A 168 3.48 6.59 11.99
C THR A 168 2.40 5.93 12.85
N GLN A 169 2.69 4.74 13.40
CA GLN A 169 1.79 4.05 14.33
C GLN A 169 1.49 4.93 15.56
N ARG A 170 2.51 5.58 16.14
CA ARG A 170 2.28 6.53 17.26
C ARG A 170 1.41 7.71 16.88
N LEU A 171 1.51 8.21 15.64
CA LEU A 171 0.62 9.26 15.15
C LEU A 171 -0.83 8.76 15.10
N VAL A 172 -1.06 7.56 14.55
CA VAL A 172 -2.39 6.94 14.51
C VAL A 172 -2.94 6.66 15.92
N GLU A 173 -2.11 6.18 16.85
CA GLU A 173 -2.53 5.91 18.23
C GLU A 173 -2.92 7.19 18.98
N ARG A 174 -2.12 8.25 18.85
CA ARG A 174 -2.33 9.52 19.55
C ARG A 174 -3.43 10.38 18.92
N LEU A 175 -3.53 10.38 17.60
CA LEU A 175 -4.33 11.37 16.85
C LEU A 175 -5.39 10.74 15.93
N GLY A 176 -5.41 9.41 15.79
CA GLY A 176 -6.39 8.70 14.99
C GLY A 176 -7.73 8.59 15.71
N GLU A 177 -8.79 8.96 15.01
CA GLU A 177 -10.18 8.82 15.48
C GLU A 177 -10.55 7.33 15.59
N PRO A 178 -11.38 6.92 16.58
CA PRO A 178 -11.94 5.57 16.60
C PRO A 178 -12.82 5.29 15.37
N CYS A 179 -12.65 4.14 14.70
CA CYS A 179 -13.67 3.64 13.79
C CYS A 179 -14.62 2.73 14.56
N LEU A 180 -15.81 3.23 14.87
CA LEU A 180 -16.87 2.44 15.51
C LEU A 180 -17.71 1.64 14.50
N CYS A 181 -17.27 1.62 13.24
CA CYS A 181 -17.83 0.91 12.09
C CYS A 181 -17.77 -0.64 12.22
N LEU A 182 -17.51 -1.15 13.43
CA LEU A 182 -17.08 -2.51 13.76
C LEU A 182 -18.21 -3.54 13.83
N SER A 183 -19.49 -3.15 13.86
CA SER A 183 -20.58 -4.12 14.07
C SER A 183 -20.73 -5.15 12.94
N ALA A 184 -19.98 -5.02 11.84
CA ALA A 184 -19.92 -6.00 10.75
C ALA A 184 -18.51 -6.19 10.15
N SER A 185 -17.44 -5.67 10.76
CA SER A 185 -16.10 -5.94 10.24
C SER A 185 -15.76 -7.40 10.46
N ARG A 186 -15.29 -8.11 9.42
CA ARG A 186 -14.76 -9.48 9.58
C ARG A 186 -13.44 -9.52 10.37
N THR A 187 -12.93 -8.36 10.77
CA THR A 187 -11.66 -8.18 11.47
C THR A 187 -11.86 -7.26 12.67
N ASP A 188 -11.93 -7.82 13.88
CA ASP A 188 -12.05 -7.07 15.15
C ASP A 188 -10.85 -6.14 15.42
N SER A 189 -9.79 -6.21 14.61
CA SER A 189 -8.57 -5.43 14.73
C SER A 189 -8.63 -4.03 14.10
N LEU A 190 -9.67 -3.69 13.33
CA LEU A 190 -9.80 -2.40 12.63
C LEU A 190 -10.50 -1.34 13.49
N THR A 191 -9.73 -0.62 14.31
CA THR A 191 -10.26 0.23 15.40
C THR A 191 -10.01 1.72 15.21
N LYS A 192 -9.16 2.13 14.26
CA LYS A 192 -8.68 3.51 14.11
C LYS A 192 -8.81 3.99 12.67
N LEU A 193 -9.02 5.29 12.51
CA LEU A 193 -8.87 6.02 11.25
C LEU A 193 -7.53 6.75 11.25
N PHE A 194 -7.00 7.03 10.05
CA PHE A 194 -5.80 7.85 9.93
C PHE A 194 -6.10 9.29 10.34
N PRO A 195 -5.18 10.01 11.03
CA PRO A 195 -5.41 11.39 11.45
C PRO A 195 -5.72 12.32 10.28
N ARG A 196 -6.72 13.19 10.46
CA ARG A 196 -7.08 14.21 9.48
C ARG A 196 -5.98 15.29 9.32
N PRO A 197 -5.90 15.99 8.18
CA PRO A 197 -4.97 17.10 7.98
C PRO A 197 -5.05 18.18 9.08
N GLU A 198 -6.27 18.57 9.49
CA GLU A 198 -6.49 19.62 10.51
C GLU A 198 -5.90 19.20 11.87
N THR A 199 -6.08 17.92 12.23
CA THR A 199 -5.56 17.34 13.47
C THR A 199 -4.03 17.32 13.45
N LEU A 200 -3.41 16.88 12.34
CA LEU A 200 -1.96 16.83 12.23
C LEU A 200 -1.31 18.22 12.19
N ALA A 201 -1.99 19.21 11.60
CA ALA A 201 -1.52 20.59 11.51
C ALA A 201 -1.39 21.27 12.89
N SER A 202 -2.30 20.94 13.81
CA SER A 202 -2.44 21.64 15.10
C SER A 202 -1.96 20.82 16.31
N ALA A 203 -1.70 19.52 16.14
CA ALA A 203 -1.32 18.65 17.24
C ALA A 203 0.04 19.00 17.88
N ALA A 204 0.12 18.86 19.21
CA ALA A 204 1.38 18.80 19.93
C ALA A 204 2.07 17.46 19.68
N LEU A 205 3.18 17.49 18.95
CA LEU A 205 3.93 16.29 18.51
C LEU A 205 5.22 16.06 19.31
N ASP A 206 5.25 16.55 20.56
CA ASP A 206 6.36 16.33 21.48
C ASP A 206 6.61 14.82 21.70
N ASN A 207 7.89 14.45 21.73
CA ASN A 207 8.33 13.08 21.96
C ASN A 207 7.71 12.03 21.00
N ILE A 208 7.26 12.44 19.80
CA ILE A 208 6.72 11.51 18.80
C ILE A 208 7.81 10.58 18.20
N GLY A 209 9.08 10.98 18.31
CA GLY A 209 10.23 10.24 17.80
C GLY A 209 10.77 10.76 16.47
N MET A 210 10.58 12.05 16.17
CA MET A 210 11.20 12.69 15.01
C MET A 210 11.79 14.07 15.33
N PRO A 211 12.82 14.54 14.59
CA PRO A 211 13.39 15.87 14.77
C PRO A 211 12.37 16.98 14.54
N GLY A 212 12.49 18.10 15.26
CA GLY A 212 11.55 19.23 15.17
C GLY A 212 11.37 19.80 13.77
N LYS A 213 12.43 19.81 12.93
CA LYS A 213 12.31 20.23 11.51
C LYS A 213 11.36 19.33 10.71
N ARG A 214 11.33 18.03 11.02
CA ARG A 214 10.46 17.04 10.36
C ARG A 214 9.03 17.12 10.87
N VAL A 215 8.85 17.37 12.17
CA VAL A 215 7.55 17.74 12.75
C VAL A 215 6.97 18.96 12.02
N ALA A 216 7.77 20.02 11.89
CA ALA A 216 7.34 21.26 11.25
C ALA A 216 7.01 21.08 9.76
N ALA A 217 7.74 20.20 9.05
CA ALA A 217 7.43 19.86 7.65
C ALA A 217 6.09 19.14 7.52
N LEU A 218 5.83 18.16 8.39
CA LEU A 218 4.55 17.45 8.45
C LEU A 218 3.40 18.39 8.78
N GLN A 219 3.56 19.28 9.78
CA GLN A 219 2.53 20.25 10.15
C GLN A 219 2.26 21.27 9.03
N ARG A 220 3.30 21.75 8.32
CA ARG A 220 3.13 22.63 7.15
C ARG A 220 2.36 21.95 6.02
N LEU A 221 2.74 20.71 5.66
CA LEU A 221 1.99 19.94 4.66
C LEU A 221 0.53 19.78 5.08
N SER A 222 0.30 19.37 6.33
CA SER A 222 -1.04 19.12 6.85
C SER A 222 -1.90 20.39 6.88
N ALA A 223 -1.31 21.53 7.26
CA ALA A 223 -1.99 22.83 7.25
C ALA A 223 -2.34 23.27 5.83
N ALA A 224 -1.42 23.13 4.87
CA ALA A 224 -1.64 23.50 3.48
C ALA A 224 -2.74 22.64 2.82
N VAL A 225 -2.82 21.35 3.16
CA VAL A 225 -3.90 20.47 2.70
C VAL A 225 -5.22 20.85 3.38
N ALA A 226 -5.22 21.04 4.70
CA ALA A 226 -6.41 21.37 5.48
C ALA A 226 -7.09 22.68 5.03
N ASN A 227 -6.30 23.69 4.66
CA ASN A 227 -6.81 25.00 4.25
C ASN A 227 -6.97 25.17 2.72
N GLY A 228 -6.70 24.12 1.95
CA GLY A 228 -6.80 24.13 0.49
C GLY A 228 -5.67 24.88 -0.23
N ALA A 229 -4.62 25.34 0.45
CA ALA A 229 -3.46 25.96 -0.20
C ALA A 229 -2.62 24.96 -1.00
N LEU A 230 -2.72 23.66 -0.69
CA LEU A 230 -2.14 22.57 -1.46
C LEU A 230 -3.21 21.53 -1.79
N GLU A 231 -3.54 21.42 -3.08
CA GLU A 231 -4.33 20.31 -3.61
C GLU A 231 -3.41 19.14 -3.96
N LEU A 232 -3.68 17.98 -3.35
CA LEU A 232 -2.96 16.74 -3.60
C LEU A 232 -3.62 15.97 -4.75
N HIS A 233 -3.25 16.34 -5.98
CA HIS A 233 -3.70 15.67 -7.21
C HIS A 233 -2.56 15.58 -8.24
N ALA A 234 -2.73 14.69 -9.23
CA ALA A 234 -1.76 14.44 -10.30
C ALA A 234 -2.34 14.69 -11.71
N ASP A 235 -3.50 15.34 -11.81
CA ASP A 235 -4.21 15.53 -13.09
C ASP A 235 -3.41 16.36 -14.11
N ASP A 236 -2.59 17.28 -13.61
CA ASP A 236 -1.67 18.10 -14.42
C ASP A 236 -0.34 17.37 -14.74
N GLY A 237 -0.22 16.11 -14.32
CA GLY A 237 0.97 15.27 -14.46
C GLY A 237 1.92 15.30 -13.26
N SER A 238 2.76 14.26 -13.19
CA SER A 238 3.73 14.03 -12.11
C SER A 238 4.68 15.21 -11.86
N ASP A 239 5.19 15.86 -12.91
CA ASP A 239 6.16 16.96 -12.77
C ASP A 239 5.52 18.20 -12.09
N ALA A 240 4.24 18.49 -12.38
CA ALA A 240 3.50 19.58 -11.75
C ALA A 240 3.25 19.30 -10.25
N LEU A 241 2.81 18.07 -9.92
CA LEU A 241 2.67 17.63 -8.53
C LEU A 241 4.00 17.73 -7.77
N VAL A 242 5.10 17.27 -8.37
CA VAL A 242 6.43 17.32 -7.75
C VAL A 242 6.85 18.76 -7.48
N SER A 243 6.62 19.67 -8.42
CA SER A 243 6.91 21.10 -8.26
C SER A 243 6.16 21.69 -7.08
N ARG A 244 4.82 21.53 -7.03
CA ARG A 244 3.97 22.03 -5.93
C ARG A 244 4.42 21.50 -4.57
N LEU A 245 4.75 20.22 -4.49
CA LEU A 245 5.24 19.61 -3.24
C LEU A 245 6.58 20.20 -2.79
N CYS A 246 7.49 20.50 -3.72
CA CYS A 246 8.82 21.03 -3.40
C CYS A 246 8.80 22.51 -2.95
N GLU A 247 7.70 23.23 -3.17
CA GLU A 247 7.53 24.59 -2.64
C GLU A 247 7.38 24.60 -1.11
N LEU A 248 6.97 23.47 -0.51
CA LEU A 248 6.84 23.34 0.93
C LEU A 248 8.19 23.09 1.61
N PRO A 249 8.60 23.95 2.57
CA PRO A 249 9.87 23.75 3.27
C PRO A 249 9.91 22.40 4.00
N GLY A 250 10.96 21.62 3.75
CA GLY A 250 11.14 20.27 4.30
C GLY A 250 10.67 19.13 3.40
N ILE A 251 10.10 19.44 2.23
CA ILE A 251 9.81 18.47 1.17
C ILE A 251 10.78 18.74 0.02
N GLY A 252 11.74 17.83 -0.17
CA GLY A 252 12.67 17.89 -1.29
C GLY A 252 12.24 17.01 -2.47
N PRO A 253 12.97 17.06 -3.60
CA PRO A 253 12.64 16.30 -4.81
C PRO A 253 12.44 14.80 -4.57
N TRP A 254 13.28 14.19 -3.71
CA TRP A 254 13.12 12.77 -3.36
C TRP A 254 11.76 12.48 -2.71
N THR A 255 11.34 13.29 -1.74
CA THR A 255 10.05 13.09 -1.05
C THR A 255 8.90 13.34 -2.00
N ALA A 256 8.97 14.37 -2.83
CA ALA A 256 7.94 14.69 -3.81
C ALA A 256 7.79 13.60 -4.88
N GLU A 257 8.90 13.13 -5.48
CA GLU A 257 8.90 12.02 -6.45
C GLU A 257 8.41 10.71 -5.80
N TYR A 258 8.72 10.47 -4.52
CA TYR A 258 8.20 9.31 -3.80
C TYR A 258 6.69 9.41 -3.51
N ILE A 259 6.17 10.61 -3.24
CA ILE A 259 4.73 10.87 -3.10
C ILE A 259 4.01 10.69 -4.43
N ALA A 260 4.55 11.20 -5.54
CA ALA A 260 3.98 10.96 -6.87
C ALA A 260 3.95 9.45 -7.18
N LEU A 261 5.04 8.74 -6.93
CA LEU A 261 5.16 7.30 -7.19
C LEU A 261 4.21 6.47 -6.32
N ARG A 262 4.19 6.67 -5.00
CA ARG A 262 3.42 5.83 -4.08
C ARG A 262 2.03 6.36 -3.78
N GLY A 263 1.83 7.67 -3.74
CA GLY A 263 0.53 8.27 -3.41
C GLY A 263 -0.42 8.24 -4.59
N PHE A 264 0.11 8.48 -5.79
CA PHE A 264 -0.68 8.63 -7.02
C PHE A 264 -0.41 7.54 -8.05
N GLY A 265 0.53 6.62 -7.80
CA GLY A 265 0.91 5.60 -8.78
C GLY A 265 1.37 6.20 -10.11
N GLU A 266 2.08 7.33 -10.05
CA GLU A 266 2.63 8.00 -11.23
C GLU A 266 3.72 7.13 -11.84
N ALA A 267 3.44 6.57 -13.02
CA ALA A 267 4.27 5.58 -13.69
C ALA A 267 5.66 6.09 -14.08
N ASP A 268 5.82 7.41 -14.20
CA ASP A 268 7.08 8.05 -14.57
C ASP A 268 7.77 8.78 -13.41
N ALA A 269 7.18 8.79 -12.20
CA ALA A 269 7.83 9.36 -11.02
C ALA A 269 9.05 8.52 -10.61
N PHE A 270 10.16 9.17 -10.21
CA PHE A 270 11.40 8.44 -9.96
C PHE A 270 12.31 9.11 -8.92
N PRO A 271 12.28 8.67 -7.63
CA PRO A 271 13.08 9.25 -6.56
C PRO A 271 14.57 8.86 -6.67
N ALA A 272 15.31 9.47 -7.60
CA ALA A 272 16.68 9.03 -7.96
C ALA A 272 17.70 9.10 -6.81
N ALA A 273 17.41 9.82 -5.73
CA ALA A 273 18.26 9.88 -4.54
C ALA A 273 17.95 8.79 -3.50
N ASP A 274 17.04 7.85 -3.80
CA ASP A 274 16.64 6.79 -2.89
C ASP A 274 17.79 5.80 -2.63
N LEU A 275 18.08 5.53 -1.36
CA LEU A 275 19.19 4.66 -0.98
C LEU A 275 19.00 3.22 -1.48
N GLY A 276 17.77 2.70 -1.50
CA GLY A 276 17.48 1.36 -2.03
C GLY A 276 17.73 1.28 -3.54
N LEU A 277 17.44 2.36 -4.27
CA LEU A 277 17.77 2.46 -5.70
C LEU A 277 19.27 2.63 -5.93
N LEU A 278 19.96 3.45 -5.13
CA LEU A 278 21.39 3.73 -5.31
C LEU A 278 22.30 2.58 -4.88
N LYS A 279 21.90 1.80 -3.88
CA LYS A 279 22.68 0.69 -3.30
C LYS A 279 22.20 -0.68 -3.78
N ALA A 280 21.41 -0.71 -4.84
CA ALA A 280 20.93 -1.95 -5.44
C ALA A 280 22.10 -2.84 -5.90
N PRO A 281 22.09 -4.16 -5.63
CA PRO A 281 23.24 -5.04 -5.92
C PRO A 281 23.59 -5.12 -7.40
N LEU A 282 22.63 -4.87 -8.28
CA LEU A 282 22.86 -4.79 -9.74
C LEU A 282 23.85 -3.69 -10.16
N TRP A 283 24.19 -2.76 -9.27
CA TRP A 283 25.23 -1.74 -9.50
C TRP A 283 26.61 -2.14 -8.96
N GLY A 284 26.75 -3.32 -8.35
CA GLY A 284 27.94 -3.73 -7.63
C GLY A 284 28.12 -3.04 -6.29
N ARG A 285 29.25 -3.30 -5.61
CA ARG A 285 29.50 -2.89 -4.21
C ARG A 285 29.44 -1.38 -3.98
N ASN A 286 29.77 -0.58 -4.99
CA ASN A 286 29.85 0.88 -4.86
C ASN A 286 28.47 1.55 -5.00
N GLY A 287 27.52 0.91 -5.68
CA GLY A 287 26.26 1.54 -6.06
C GLY A 287 26.43 2.60 -7.15
N LEU A 288 25.41 3.44 -7.31
CA LEU A 288 25.45 4.64 -8.15
C LEU A 288 25.33 5.91 -7.30
N THR A 289 25.73 7.04 -7.87
CA THR A 289 25.38 8.38 -7.37
C THR A 289 23.99 8.80 -7.85
N PRO A 290 23.31 9.74 -7.17
CA PRO A 290 22.02 10.27 -7.63
C PRO A 290 22.06 10.85 -9.05
N ARG A 291 23.18 11.47 -9.44
CA ARG A 291 23.37 12.06 -10.77
C ARG A 291 23.42 10.97 -11.84
N GLU A 292 24.19 9.90 -11.62
CA GLU A 292 24.31 8.79 -12.56
C GLU A 292 22.99 8.04 -12.70
N LEU A 293 22.32 7.75 -11.58
CA LEU A 293 21.03 7.06 -11.61
C LEU A 293 19.94 7.90 -12.27
N ARG A 294 19.92 9.23 -12.04
CA ARG A 294 18.99 10.13 -12.74
C ARG A 294 19.27 10.20 -14.24
N ALA A 295 20.53 10.29 -14.66
CA ALA A 295 20.88 10.27 -16.08
C ALA A 295 20.42 8.96 -16.75
N ARG A 296 20.63 7.83 -16.07
CA ARG A 296 20.21 6.51 -16.54
C ARG A 296 18.69 6.39 -16.64
N SER A 297 17.95 6.91 -15.65
CA SER A 297 16.50 6.71 -15.62
C SER A 297 15.74 7.37 -16.77
N HIS A 298 16.35 8.30 -17.51
CA HIS A 298 15.76 8.84 -18.74
C HIS A 298 15.44 7.77 -19.78
N THR A 299 16.24 6.70 -19.88
CA THR A 299 15.98 5.60 -20.83
C THR A 299 14.79 4.74 -20.43
N TRP A 300 14.32 4.86 -19.18
CA TRP A 300 13.18 4.10 -18.66
C TRP A 300 11.84 4.81 -18.83
N ARG A 301 11.83 6.07 -19.30
CA ARG A 301 10.57 6.78 -19.59
C ARG A 301 9.74 6.02 -20.63
N PRO A 302 8.40 5.98 -20.50
CA PRO A 302 7.59 6.66 -19.47
C PRO A 302 7.33 5.82 -18.20
N TRP A 303 8.10 4.75 -17.98
CA TRP A 303 7.84 3.72 -16.95
C TRP A 303 8.89 3.71 -15.82
N ARG A 304 9.49 4.87 -15.51
CA ARG A 304 10.55 4.96 -14.50
C ARG A 304 10.15 4.39 -13.13
N ALA A 305 8.90 4.54 -12.72
CA ALA A 305 8.41 3.98 -11.46
C ALA A 305 8.45 2.44 -11.46
N TYR A 306 8.15 1.79 -12.58
CA TYR A 306 8.26 0.33 -12.70
C TYR A 306 9.72 -0.12 -12.58
N ALA A 307 10.66 0.59 -13.22
CA ALA A 307 12.08 0.32 -13.03
C ALA A 307 12.48 0.43 -11.55
N ALA A 308 11.97 1.43 -10.82
CA ALA A 308 12.20 1.56 -9.38
C ALA A 308 11.65 0.37 -8.59
N VAL A 309 10.44 -0.14 -8.90
CA VAL A 309 9.88 -1.31 -8.20
C VAL A 309 10.69 -2.58 -8.48
N TYR A 310 11.13 -2.79 -9.72
CA TYR A 310 12.01 -3.92 -10.05
C TYR A 310 13.34 -3.86 -9.29
N ILE A 311 13.96 -2.67 -9.23
CA ILE A 311 15.21 -2.45 -8.49
C ILE A 311 15.00 -2.70 -6.98
N TRP A 312 13.94 -2.17 -6.38
CA TRP A 312 13.64 -2.40 -4.95
C TRP A 312 13.34 -3.86 -4.64
N ASN A 313 12.60 -4.56 -5.51
CA ASN A 313 12.32 -5.98 -5.36
C ASN A 313 13.62 -6.80 -5.36
N ASN A 314 14.52 -6.51 -6.30
CA ASN A 314 15.84 -7.14 -6.35
C ASN A 314 16.67 -6.85 -5.09
N TYR A 315 16.72 -5.58 -4.63
CA TYR A 315 17.41 -5.22 -3.39
C TYR A 315 16.87 -6.00 -2.18
N GLY A 316 15.54 -6.10 -2.07
CA GLY A 316 14.87 -6.85 -1.00
C GLY A 316 15.26 -8.34 -0.99
N ILE A 317 15.14 -9.02 -2.14
CA ILE A 317 15.49 -10.44 -2.29
C ILE A 317 16.95 -10.69 -1.93
N SER A 318 17.88 -9.91 -2.49
CA SER A 318 19.31 -10.09 -2.21
C SER A 318 19.66 -9.81 -0.75
N SER A 319 18.99 -8.84 -0.11
CA SER A 319 19.22 -8.56 1.32
C SER A 319 18.75 -9.69 2.24
N LEU A 320 17.73 -10.45 1.83
CA LEU A 320 17.25 -11.63 2.56
C LEU A 320 18.18 -12.83 2.35
N GLN A 321 18.68 -13.03 1.13
CA GLN A 321 19.65 -14.08 0.81
C GLN A 321 20.96 -13.88 1.57
N ALA A 322 21.52 -12.66 1.56
CA ALA A 322 22.74 -12.35 2.30
C ALA A 322 22.60 -12.63 3.81
N LYS A 323 21.46 -12.28 4.41
CA LYS A 323 21.17 -12.61 5.81
C LYS A 323 21.10 -14.13 6.02
N ALA A 324 20.42 -14.86 5.14
CA ALA A 324 20.31 -16.32 5.26
C ALA A 324 21.68 -17.01 5.15
N GLU A 325 22.58 -16.52 4.30
CA GLU A 325 23.96 -17.01 4.16
C GLU A 325 24.82 -16.65 5.39
N GLU A 326 24.68 -15.45 5.96
CA GLU A 326 25.30 -15.07 7.24
C GLU A 326 24.84 -15.98 8.39
N PHE A 327 23.54 -16.28 8.48
CA PHE A 327 23.01 -17.21 9.48
C PHE A 327 23.46 -18.66 9.26
N SER A 328 23.63 -19.10 8.01
CA SER A 328 24.10 -20.45 7.67
C SER A 328 25.62 -20.63 7.81
N SER A 329 26.39 -19.53 7.81
CA SER A 329 27.85 -19.53 7.91
C SER A 329 28.35 -19.23 9.34
N ALA A 330 27.46 -18.92 10.28
CA ALA A 330 27.79 -18.79 11.68
C ALA A 330 28.28 -20.14 12.23
N PRO A 331 29.50 -20.23 12.82
CA PRO A 331 30.01 -21.48 13.36
C PRO A 331 29.06 -21.97 14.45
N ALA A 332 28.69 -23.26 14.39
CA ALA A 332 27.96 -23.91 15.46
C ALA A 332 28.69 -23.64 16.78
N ALA A 333 28.03 -22.96 17.70
CA ALA A 333 28.52 -22.83 19.06
C ALA A 333 28.65 -24.26 19.60
N GLY A 334 29.89 -24.75 19.66
CA GLY A 334 30.23 -26.07 20.14
C GLY A 334 29.85 -26.23 21.62
N PRO A 335 29.63 -27.48 22.07
CA PRO A 335 29.00 -27.81 23.35
C PRO A 335 29.76 -27.30 24.59
#